data_AF-A0A7W2B0Z6-F1
#
_entry.id   AF-A0A7W2B0Z6-F1
#
_cell.length_a   1.000
_cell.length_b   1.000
_cell.length_c   1.000
_cell.angle_alpha   90.00
_cell.angle_beta   90.00
_cell.angle_gamma   90.00
#
_symmetry.space_group_name_H-M   'P 1'
#
loop_
_entity.id
_entity.type
_entity.pdbx_description
1 polymer ?
#
loop_
_entity_poly.entity_id
_entity_poly.type
_entity_poly.pdbx_seq_one_letter_code
_entity_poly.pdbx_strand_id
1 'polypeptide(L)'
;MNLLASSNNSFYNYKDFIFEYSMRPDIATYLKPIKSIATNLCGENIFKNKGGKYNCKFAISEGGIRIERTYEGKKEEYIFSQRKNILKKIN
;
A
#
# COMPACT_ATOMS: atom_id res chain seq x y z
N MET A 1 -1.09 5.64 26.75
CA MET A 1 -0.71 4.38 26.08
C MET A 1 -0.18 4.73 24.70
N ASN A 2 1.14 4.71 24.50
CA ASN A 2 1.75 4.91 23.18
C ASN A 2 1.83 3.54 22.47
N LEU A 3 0.81 3.24 21.68
CA LEU A 3 0.71 2.04 20.84
C LEU A 3 1.45 2.21 19.49
N LEU A 4 2.62 2.85 19.49
CA LEU A 4 3.42 3.10 18.27
C LEU A 4 4.67 2.23 18.13
N ALA A 5 4.87 1.23 19.00
CA ALA A 5 6.13 0.47 19.05
C ALA A 5 5.97 -1.05 18.85
N SER A 6 5.10 -1.48 17.93
CA SER A 6 5.21 -2.81 17.35
C SER A 6 4.74 -2.80 15.89
N SER A 7 5.40 -1.98 15.07
CA SER A 7 5.29 -2.11 13.61
C SER A 7 6.00 -3.40 13.20
N ASN A 8 5.31 -4.53 13.30
CA ASN A 8 5.52 -5.57 12.31
C ASN A 8 5.19 -4.91 10.97
N ASN A 9 6.20 -4.55 10.19
CA ASN A 9 6.12 -4.03 8.81
C ASN A 9 5.62 -5.17 7.88
N SER A 10 4.49 -5.78 8.24
CA SER A 10 3.83 -6.83 7.50
C SER A 10 3.22 -6.18 6.29
N PHE A 11 3.85 -6.39 5.14
CA PHE A 11 3.30 -5.99 3.87
C PHE A 11 2.09 -6.86 3.52
N TYR A 12 0.91 -6.23 3.40
CA TYR A 12 -0.34 -6.88 3.04
C TYR A 12 -0.56 -6.86 1.52
N ASN A 13 -1.25 -7.86 0.97
CA ASN A 13 -1.83 -7.69 -0.37
C ASN A 13 -2.98 -6.66 -0.30
N TYR A 14 -3.45 -6.16 -1.43
CA TYR A 14 -4.47 -5.10 -1.45
C TYR A 14 -5.75 -5.50 -0.70
N LYS A 15 -6.25 -6.73 -0.86
CA LYS A 15 -7.50 -7.18 -0.21
C LYS A 15 -7.36 -7.22 1.30
N ASP A 16 -6.27 -7.81 1.80
CA ASP A 16 -6.00 -7.88 3.22
C ASP A 16 -5.78 -6.48 3.81
N PHE A 17 -5.11 -5.60 3.05
CA PHE A 17 -4.93 -4.20 3.43
C PHE A 17 -6.27 -3.46 3.55
N ILE A 18 -7.16 -3.58 2.56
CA ILE A 18 -8.50 -2.97 2.66
C ILE A 18 -9.30 -3.58 3.82
N PHE A 19 -9.26 -4.89 4.00
CA PHE A 19 -9.97 -5.55 5.08
C PHE A 19 -9.52 -5.05 6.45
N GLU A 20 -8.21 -5.00 6.70
CA GLU A 20 -7.62 -4.56 7.96
C GLU A 20 -7.86 -3.06 8.25
N TYR A 21 -7.85 -2.21 7.21
CA TYR A 21 -7.82 -0.76 7.39
C TYR A 21 -9.09 -0.01 6.97
N SER A 22 -10.08 -0.68 6.36
CA SER A 22 -11.36 -0.04 5.95
C SER A 22 -12.23 0.43 7.11
N MET A 23 -12.07 -0.17 8.28
CA MET A 23 -12.77 0.25 9.50
C MET A 23 -12.04 1.38 10.24
N ARG A 24 -10.81 1.74 9.83
CA ARG A 24 -10.03 2.81 10.47
C ARG A 24 -10.34 4.16 9.79
N PRO A 25 -11.00 5.11 10.46
CA PRO A 25 -11.50 6.33 9.81
C PRO A 25 -10.39 7.19 9.19
N ASP A 26 -9.22 7.20 9.81
CA ASP A 26 -8.00 7.88 9.38
C ASP A 26 -7.38 7.27 8.12
N ILE A 27 -7.76 6.05 7.73
CA ILE A 27 -7.27 5.38 6.53
C ILE A 27 -8.38 5.21 5.48
N ALA A 28 -9.63 5.01 5.92
CA ALA A 28 -10.80 4.79 5.08
C ALA A 28 -10.97 5.86 3.98
N THR A 29 -10.75 7.12 4.33
CA THR A 29 -10.83 8.28 3.41
C THR A 29 -9.81 8.20 2.26
N TYR A 30 -8.71 7.48 2.45
CA TYR A 30 -7.62 7.34 1.49
C TYR A 30 -7.68 6.05 0.67
N LEU A 31 -8.60 5.13 0.98
CA LEU A 31 -8.70 3.85 0.27
C LEU A 31 -9.03 4.01 -1.22
N LYS A 32 -9.86 4.98 -1.59
CA LYS A 32 -10.20 5.26 -2.99
C LYS A 32 -8.99 5.79 -3.78
N PRO A 33 -8.24 6.80 -3.29
CA PRO A 33 -6.96 7.19 -3.89
C PRO A 33 -5.95 6.03 -4.00
N ILE A 34 -5.78 5.23 -2.94
CA ILE A 34 -4.86 4.09 -2.92
C ILE A 34 -5.23 3.10 -4.01
N LYS A 35 -6.51 2.77 -4.18
CA LYS A 35 -6.99 1.89 -5.25
C LYS A 35 -6.51 2.37 -6.61
N SER A 36 -6.76 3.64 -6.94
CA SER A 36 -6.39 4.20 -8.25
C SER A 36 -4.88 4.16 -8.47
N ILE A 37 -4.09 4.53 -7.46
CA ILE A 37 -2.63 4.51 -7.52
C ILE A 37 -2.10 3.09 -7.71
N ALA A 38 -2.62 2.16 -6.91
CA ALA A 38 -2.25 0.75 -6.96
C ALA A 38 -2.56 0.14 -8.33
N THR A 39 -3.74 0.45 -8.91
CA THR A 39 -4.10 -0.01 -10.26
C THR A 39 -3.20 0.59 -11.32
N ASN A 40 -2.82 1.86 -11.20
CA ASN A 40 -1.88 2.49 -12.14
C ASN A 40 -0.47 1.86 -12.06
N LEU A 41 -0.01 1.48 -10.87
CA LEU A 41 1.33 0.89 -10.67
C LEU A 41 1.38 -0.60 -11.05
N CYS A 42 0.41 -1.39 -10.60
CA CYS A 42 0.46 -2.85 -10.64
C CYS A 42 -0.60 -3.47 -11.58
N GLY A 43 -1.41 -2.65 -12.25
CA GLY A 43 -2.54 -3.10 -13.06
C GLY A 43 -3.64 -3.71 -12.21
N GLU A 44 -4.55 -4.45 -12.85
CA GLU A 44 -5.65 -5.16 -12.16
C GLU A 44 -5.17 -6.34 -11.29
N ASN A 45 -3.87 -6.69 -11.36
CA ASN A 45 -3.30 -7.77 -10.55
C ASN A 45 -3.34 -7.48 -9.05
N ILE A 46 -3.57 -6.23 -8.63
CA ILE A 46 -3.75 -5.89 -7.21
C ILE A 46 -4.94 -6.63 -6.58
N PHE A 47 -5.93 -7.05 -7.35
CA PHE A 47 -7.11 -7.77 -6.84
C PHE A 47 -6.90 -9.29 -6.74
N LYS A 48 -5.76 -9.81 -7.20
CA LYS A 48 -5.45 -11.25 -7.15
C LYS A 48 -4.79 -11.60 -5.82
N ASN A 49 -5.23 -12.70 -5.19
CA ASN A 49 -4.83 -13.06 -3.82
C ASN A 49 -3.36 -13.47 -3.69
N LYS A 50 -2.71 -13.99 -4.75
CA LYS A 50 -1.29 -14.42 -4.72
C LYS A 50 -0.66 -14.39 -6.12
N GLY A 51 0.58 -13.88 -6.20
CA GLY A 51 1.62 -14.30 -7.15
C GLY A 51 1.39 -14.02 -8.64
N GLY A 52 1.68 -12.79 -9.09
CA GLY A 52 1.99 -12.48 -10.50
C GLY A 52 3.32 -11.72 -10.67
N LYS A 53 3.74 -11.50 -11.94
CA LYS A 53 4.93 -10.70 -12.32
C LYS A 53 4.82 -9.22 -11.90
N TYR A 54 3.60 -8.78 -11.54
CA TYR A 54 3.24 -7.44 -11.07
C TYR A 54 2.41 -7.56 -9.79
N ASN A 55 3.08 -7.54 -8.63
CA ASN A 55 2.39 -7.54 -7.34
C ASN A 55 2.72 -6.25 -6.60
N CYS A 56 1.67 -5.60 -6.10
CA CYS A 56 1.78 -4.54 -5.11
C CYS A 56 1.52 -5.13 -3.72
N LYS A 57 2.32 -4.75 -2.74
CA LYS A 57 2.02 -4.94 -1.32
C LYS A 57 2.00 -3.60 -0.60
N PHE A 58 1.25 -3.52 0.49
CA PHE A 58 0.90 -2.29 1.17
C PHE A 58 1.24 -2.36 2.65
N ALA A 59 1.75 -1.27 3.21
CA ALA A 59 1.99 -1.13 4.64
C ALA A 59 1.72 0.31 5.09
N ILE A 60 1.33 0.49 6.35
CA ILE A 60 1.23 1.82 6.96
C ILE A 60 2.61 2.25 7.44
N SER A 61 2.98 3.50 7.15
CA SER A 61 4.22 4.14 7.58
C SER A 61 3.92 5.55 8.10
N GLU A 62 4.82 6.13 8.90
CA GLU A 62 4.66 7.50 9.42
C GLU A 62 4.44 8.55 8.31
N GLY A 63 5.01 8.33 7.12
CA GLY A 63 4.86 9.23 5.97
C GLY A 63 3.63 8.99 5.09
N GLY A 64 2.84 7.94 5.37
CA GLY A 64 1.67 7.54 4.60
C GLY A 64 1.64 6.04 4.29
N ILE A 65 1.05 5.65 3.15
CA ILE A 65 1.00 4.23 2.75
C ILE A 65 2.22 3.89 1.91
N ARG A 66 3.02 2.92 2.36
CA ARG A 66 4.13 2.36 1.59
C ARG A 66 3.58 1.29 0.63
N ILE A 67 4.02 1.34 -0.62
CA ILE A 67 3.64 0.41 -1.67
C ILE A 67 4.93 -0.24 -2.21
N GLU A 68 5.10 -1.54 -1.99
CA GLU A 68 6.17 -2.34 -2.61
C GLU A 68 5.62 -2.95 -3.89
N ARG A 69 6.25 -2.67 -5.03
CA ARG A 69 5.93 -3.22 -6.34
C ARG A 69 7.06 -4.16 -6.76
N THR A 70 6.70 -5.36 -7.22
CA THR A 70 7.63 -6.19 -8.01
C THR A 70 7.30 -6.01 -9.49
N TYR A 71 8.26 -5.55 -10.29
CA TYR A 71 8.14 -5.37 -11.75
C TYR A 71 9.36 -6.01 -12.42
N GLU A 72 9.13 -7.04 -13.25
CA GLU A 72 10.20 -7.72 -14.00
C GLU A 72 11.39 -8.19 -13.14
N GLY A 73 11.10 -8.68 -11.93
CA GLY A 73 12.12 -9.15 -10.98
C GLY A 73 12.82 -8.03 -10.19
N LYS A 74 12.54 -6.76 -10.49
CA LYS A 74 12.99 -5.62 -9.69
C LYS A 74 11.95 -5.26 -8.64
N LYS A 75 12.42 -4.87 -7.46
CA LYS A 75 11.60 -4.29 -6.41
C LYS A 75 11.68 -2.78 -6.49
N GLU A 76 10.52 -2.14 -6.56
CA GLU A 76 10.37 -0.70 -6.47
C GLU A 76 9.53 -0.37 -5.25
N GLU A 77 9.87 0.71 -4.58
CA GLU A 77 9.13 1.17 -3.42
C GLU A 77 8.61 2.58 -3.61
N TYR A 78 7.39 2.78 -3.16
CA TYR A 78 6.71 4.06 -3.21
C TYR A 78 6.13 4.40 -1.85
N ILE A 79 6.03 5.70 -1.57
CA ILE A 79 5.26 6.22 -0.45
C ILE A 79 4.17 7.14 -0.97
N PHE A 80 2.92 6.80 -0.66
CA PHE A 80 1.77 7.65 -0.88
C PHE A 80 1.54 8.50 0.37
N SER A 81 1.80 9.80 0.25
CA SER A 81 1.54 10.75 1.33
C SER A 81 0.07 11.17 1.29
N GLN A 82 -0.71 10.70 2.26
CA GLN A 82 -2.13 10.99 2.42
C GLN A 82 -2.41 12.50 2.46
N ARG A 83 -1.63 13.25 3.26
CA ARG A 83 -1.79 14.71 3.41
C ARG A 83 -1.54 15.49 2.13
N LYS A 84 -0.63 15.01 1.29
CA LYS A 84 -0.23 15.70 0.06
C LYS A 84 -0.92 15.14 -1.18
N ASN A 85 -1.58 13.99 -1.07
CA ASN A 85 -2.10 13.21 -2.18
C ASN A 85 -1.05 12.96 -3.29
N ILE A 86 0.20 12.71 -2.89
CA ILE A 86 1.34 12.52 -3.81
C ILE A 86 1.93 11.13 -3.60
N LEU A 87 2.22 10.45 -4.71
CA LEU A 87 3.03 9.25 -4.75
C LEU A 87 4.49 9.63 -5.04
N LYS A 88 5.42 9.18 -4.21
CA LYS A 88 6.87 9.37 -4.42
C LYS A 88 7.57 8.02 -4.48
N LYS A 89 8.40 7.79 -5.50
CA LYS A 89 9.32 6.65 -5.54
C LYS A 89 10.46 6.86 -4.55
N ILE A 90 10.77 5.85 -3.76
CA ILE A 90 11.80 5.89 -2.71
C ILE A 90 12.91 4.84 -2.91
N ASN A 91 12.72 3.88 -3.82
CA ASN A 91 13.73 2.92 -4.29
C ASN A 91 13.34 2.41 -5.68
#